data_AF-A0A969EXL5-F1
#
_entry.id   AF-A0A969EXL5-F1
#
_cell.length_a   1.000
_cell.length_b   1.000
_cell.length_c   1.000
_cell.angle_alpha   90.00
_cell.angle_beta   90.00
_cell.angle_gamma   90.00
#
_symmetry.space_group_name_H-M   'P 1'
#
loop_
_entity.id
_entity.type
_entity.pdbx_description
1 polymer ?
#
loop_
_entity_poly.entity_id
_entity_poly.type
_entity_poly.pdbx_seq_one_letter_code
_entity_poly.pdbx_strand_id
1 'polypeptide(L)'
;MIDLFDQAVQLVAALAESTEENPLASSVRQEASQWQAEGLSPEQALERSTYRVFGSKPGAYGAGLQGLIESQNWTDDRDLAQAYLHWSGYAYSGKGNGQSAPEAFAQRLTKMQVVLQNQDNREHDLLDSDDYYQFQGGMTAAVRSLSGNQPTTYFGDNAITENPKVRSLQEEIAKVYRSRVVNPKWIAGVRRHATRGV
;
A
#
# COMPACT_ATOMS: atom_id res chain seq x y z
N MET A 1 -10.10 7.34 13.03
CA MET A 1 -8.95 6.40 12.95
C MET A 1 -7.76 7.05 12.23
N ILE A 2 -7.94 7.67 11.05
CA ILE A 2 -6.84 8.36 10.33
C ILE A 2 -6.13 9.40 11.22
N ASP A 3 -6.90 10.27 11.88
CA ASP A 3 -6.37 11.29 12.82
C ASP A 3 -5.52 10.67 13.95
N LEU A 4 -5.87 9.47 14.44
CA LEU A 4 -5.09 8.78 15.48
C LEU A 4 -3.70 8.35 14.96
N PHE A 5 -3.64 7.81 13.74
CA PHE A 5 -2.37 7.42 13.13
C PHE A 5 -1.49 8.63 12.81
N ASP A 6 -2.09 9.70 12.29
CA ASP A 6 -1.36 10.95 12.05
C ASP A 6 -0.80 11.52 13.37
N GLN A 7 -1.63 11.66 14.40
CA GLN A 7 -1.18 12.11 15.73
C GLN A 7 -0.05 11.25 16.29
N ALA A 8 -0.12 9.92 16.17
CA ALA A 8 0.95 9.04 16.61
C ALA A 8 2.27 9.32 15.85
N VAL A 9 2.20 9.53 14.54
CA VAL A 9 3.37 9.89 13.73
C VAL A 9 3.94 11.23 14.17
N GLN A 10 3.11 12.26 14.37
CA GLN A 10 3.55 13.57 14.83
C GLN A 10 4.27 13.49 16.18
N LEU A 11 3.66 12.79 17.15
CA LEU A 11 4.21 12.65 18.50
C LEU A 11 5.55 11.92 18.49
N VAL A 12 5.65 10.79 17.78
CA VAL A 12 6.90 10.02 17.70
C VAL A 12 7.98 10.78 16.92
N ALA A 13 7.62 11.48 15.84
CA ALA A 13 8.58 12.26 15.06
C ALA A 13 9.16 13.46 15.82
N ALA A 14 8.44 13.98 16.82
CA ALA A 14 8.86 15.11 17.64
C ALA A 14 9.81 14.74 18.79
N LEU A 15 10.01 13.45 19.07
CA LEU A 15 10.87 13.00 20.17
C LEU A 15 12.36 13.30 19.88
N ALA A 16 13.06 13.76 20.91
CA ALA A 16 14.49 14.06 20.89
C ALA A 16 15.33 12.79 21.11
N GLU A 17 15.21 11.83 20.19
CA GLU A 17 15.86 10.52 20.23
C GLU A 17 16.91 10.39 19.12
N SER A 18 17.88 9.49 19.33
CA SER A 18 18.92 9.19 18.34
C SER A 18 18.34 8.53 17.09
N THR A 19 19.10 8.51 15.99
CA THR A 19 18.66 7.87 14.74
C THR A 19 18.46 6.36 14.88
N GLU A 20 19.23 5.71 15.76
CA GLU A 20 19.11 4.26 16.03
C GLU A 20 17.83 3.93 16.80
N GLU A 21 17.45 4.78 17.75
CA GLU A 21 16.22 4.62 18.54
C GLU A 21 14.97 5.05 17.77
N ASN A 22 15.08 6.13 16.99
CA ASN A 22 13.95 6.72 16.28
C ASN A 22 14.31 7.13 14.84
N PRO A 23 14.32 6.15 13.92
CA PRO A 23 14.56 6.42 12.50
C PRO A 23 13.47 7.29 11.86
N LEU A 24 12.26 7.32 12.44
CA LEU A 24 11.17 8.17 11.97
C LEU A 24 11.51 9.65 12.20
N ALA A 25 11.86 10.04 13.42
CA ALA A 25 12.23 11.41 13.77
C ALA A 25 13.45 11.88 12.97
N SER A 26 14.45 11.01 12.80
CA SER A 26 15.62 11.29 11.94
C SER A 26 15.21 11.54 10.48
N SER A 27 14.35 10.70 9.92
CA SER A 27 13.88 10.85 8.54
C SER A 27 13.08 12.14 8.35
N VAL A 28 12.18 12.47 9.28
CA VAL A 28 11.37 13.70 9.24
C VAL A 28 12.27 14.94 9.25
N ARG A 29 13.30 14.98 10.11
CA ARG A 29 14.25 16.11 10.16
C ARG A 29 15.00 16.29 8.84
N GLN A 30 15.55 15.21 8.28
CA GLN A 30 16.27 15.24 7.02
C GLN A 30 15.39 15.71 5.86
N GLU A 31 14.16 15.21 5.81
CA GLU A 31 13.19 15.54 4.77
C GLU A 31 12.70 16.98 4.90
N ALA A 32 12.48 17.47 6.12
CA ALA A 32 12.08 18.86 6.34
C ALA A 32 13.18 19.82 5.87
N SER A 33 14.45 19.49 6.11
CA SER A 33 15.57 20.26 5.57
C SER A 33 15.62 20.20 4.03
N GLN A 34 15.35 19.03 3.43
CA GLN A 34 15.29 18.89 1.98
C GLN A 34 14.17 19.75 1.37
N TRP A 35 12.95 19.65 1.90
CA TRP A 35 11.81 20.41 1.38
C TRP A 35 11.99 21.93 1.57
N GLN A 36 12.63 22.38 2.65
CA GLN A 36 13.00 23.78 2.82
C GLN A 36 14.00 24.24 1.75
N ALA A 37 14.99 23.40 1.42
CA ALA A 37 15.94 23.69 0.35
C ALA A 37 15.25 23.77 -1.04
N GLU A 38 14.16 23.02 -1.21
CA GLU A 38 13.29 23.05 -2.40
C GLU A 38 12.26 24.22 -2.37
N GLY A 39 12.28 25.06 -1.33
CA GLY A 39 11.55 26.32 -1.27
C GLY A 39 10.26 26.30 -0.44
N LEU A 40 9.96 25.22 0.28
CA LEU A 40 8.82 25.19 1.20
C LEU A 40 9.13 25.99 2.47
N SER A 41 8.09 26.59 3.08
CA SER A 41 8.25 27.17 4.43
C SER A 41 8.61 26.08 5.45
N PRO A 42 9.25 26.43 6.58
CA PRO A 42 9.54 25.47 7.64
C PRO A 42 8.31 24.66 8.09
N GLU A 43 7.15 25.30 8.17
CA GLU A 43 5.89 24.66 8.56
C GLU A 43 5.41 23.67 7.49
N GLN A 44 5.40 24.08 6.21
CA GLN A 44 5.00 23.22 5.09
C GLN A 44 5.95 22.04 4.90
N ALA A 45 7.25 22.26 5.09
CA ALA A 45 8.27 21.23 5.01
C ALA A 45 8.13 20.20 6.13
N LEU A 46 7.85 20.66 7.36
CA LEU A 46 7.60 19.78 8.49
C LEU A 46 6.32 18.95 8.27
N GLU A 47 5.22 19.60 7.90
CA GLU A 47 3.95 18.94 7.60
C GLU A 47 4.15 17.84 6.53
N ARG A 48 4.76 18.19 5.40
CA ARG A 48 5.02 17.24 4.30
C ARG A 48 5.91 16.06 4.72
N SER A 49 6.91 16.30 5.57
CA SER A 49 7.84 15.26 6.04
C SER A 49 7.16 14.24 6.95
N THR A 50 6.06 14.62 7.60
CA THR A 50 5.31 13.77 8.53
C THR A 50 4.22 12.93 7.87
N TYR A 51 3.92 13.12 6.58
CA TYR A 51 2.89 12.34 5.90
C TYR A 51 3.20 10.84 5.86
N ARG A 52 2.32 10.02 6.45
CA ARG A 52 2.41 8.55 6.45
C ARG A 52 1.09 7.85 6.11
N VAL A 53 -0.04 8.55 6.18
CA VAL A 53 -1.35 8.02 5.81
C VAL A 53 -1.70 8.57 4.44
N PHE A 54 -1.80 7.67 3.46
CA PHE A 54 -2.10 8.00 2.07
C PHE A 54 -3.32 7.21 1.59
N GLY A 55 -4.02 7.74 0.59
CA GLY A 55 -5.18 7.08 0.00
C GLY A 55 -5.67 7.77 -1.25
N SER A 56 -6.88 7.38 -1.68
CA SER A 56 -7.54 7.95 -2.85
C SER A 56 -7.80 9.45 -2.67
N LYS A 57 -7.97 10.18 -3.79
CA LYS A 57 -8.51 11.54 -3.79
C LYS A 57 -9.81 11.61 -2.95
N PRO A 58 -10.06 12.68 -2.17
CA PRO A 58 -11.33 12.86 -1.49
C PRO A 58 -12.53 12.69 -2.44
N GLY A 59 -13.44 11.79 -2.10
CA GLY A 59 -14.62 11.45 -2.92
C GLY A 59 -14.37 10.42 -4.03
N ALA A 60 -13.15 9.89 -4.16
CA ALA A 60 -12.80 8.80 -5.06
C ALA A 60 -12.45 7.53 -4.28
N TYR A 61 -12.43 6.40 -4.98
CA TYR A 61 -12.13 5.07 -4.44
C TYR A 61 -11.20 4.31 -5.39
N GLY A 62 -10.49 3.31 -4.85
CA GLY A 62 -9.59 2.45 -5.61
C GLY A 62 -8.17 3.01 -5.78
N ALA A 63 -7.31 2.20 -6.41
CA ALA A 63 -5.89 2.49 -6.61
C ALA A 63 -5.52 2.86 -8.06
N GLY A 64 -6.52 2.97 -8.94
CA GLY A 64 -6.34 3.40 -10.33
C GLY A 64 -5.78 2.35 -11.30
N LEU A 65 -5.65 1.09 -10.86
CA LEU A 65 -5.03 0.04 -11.66
C LEU A 65 -6.01 -0.81 -12.44
N GLN A 66 -7.25 -0.96 -11.97
CA GLN A 66 -8.25 -1.82 -12.61
C GLN A 66 -8.41 -1.53 -14.11
N GLY A 67 -8.72 -0.28 -14.47
CA GLY A 67 -8.91 0.09 -15.88
C GLY A 67 -7.65 -0.08 -16.72
N LEU A 68 -6.47 0.09 -16.14
CA LEU A 68 -5.19 -0.08 -16.82
C LEU A 68 -4.92 -1.56 -17.13
N ILE A 69 -5.19 -2.44 -16.16
CA ILE A 69 -5.05 -3.90 -16.31
C ILE A 69 -6.11 -4.45 -17.28
N GLU A 70 -7.37 -4.07 -17.14
CA GLU A 70 -8.48 -4.53 -17.99
C GLU A 70 -8.32 -4.12 -19.45
N SER A 71 -7.88 -2.89 -19.70
CA SER A 71 -7.63 -2.39 -21.06
C SER A 71 -6.31 -2.87 -21.67
N GLN A 72 -5.45 -3.54 -20.88
CA GLN A 72 -4.10 -3.94 -21.26
C GLN A 72 -3.24 -2.77 -21.76
N ASN A 73 -3.55 -1.54 -21.32
CA ASN A 73 -2.90 -0.32 -21.78
C ASN A 73 -1.73 0.05 -20.86
N TRP A 74 -0.77 -0.86 -20.72
CA TRP A 74 0.47 -0.67 -19.95
C TRP A 74 1.58 -1.53 -20.57
N THR A 75 2.82 -1.09 -20.44
CA THR A 75 3.99 -1.76 -21.03
C THR A 75 4.94 -2.27 -19.95
N ASP A 76 5.15 -1.50 -18.89
CA ASP A 76 6.05 -1.86 -17.80
C ASP A 76 5.60 -1.28 -16.45
N ASP A 77 6.37 -1.57 -15.40
CA ASP A 77 6.07 -1.14 -14.04
C ASP A 77 5.95 0.38 -13.88
N ARG A 78 6.54 1.18 -14.77
CA ARG A 78 6.47 2.65 -14.67
C ARG A 78 5.06 3.14 -14.94
N ASP A 79 4.35 2.52 -15.87
CA ASP A 79 2.94 2.85 -16.16
C ASP A 79 2.06 2.55 -14.94
N LEU A 80 2.28 1.39 -14.32
CA LEU A 80 1.57 0.97 -13.10
C LEU A 80 1.90 1.90 -11.92
N ALA A 81 3.17 2.25 -11.74
CA ALA A 81 3.64 3.14 -10.67
C ALA A 81 3.05 4.54 -10.80
N GLN A 82 3.01 5.10 -12.02
CA GLN A 82 2.42 6.41 -12.28
C GLN A 82 0.92 6.43 -11.96
N ALA A 83 0.18 5.42 -12.41
CA ALA A 83 -1.24 5.30 -12.08
C ALA A 83 -1.46 5.19 -10.56
N TYR A 84 -0.68 4.34 -9.89
CA TYR A 84 -0.77 4.16 -8.44
C TYR A 84 -0.45 5.45 -7.65
N LEU A 85 0.61 6.17 -8.02
CA LEU A 85 0.96 7.46 -7.40
C LEU A 85 -0.12 8.52 -7.62
N HIS A 86 -0.69 8.58 -8.83
CA HIS A 86 -1.72 9.57 -9.15
C HIS A 86 -3.01 9.33 -8.35
N TRP A 87 -3.41 8.07 -8.19
CA TRP A 87 -4.64 7.72 -7.49
C TRP A 87 -4.47 7.67 -5.98
N SER A 88 -3.33 7.21 -5.48
CA SER A 88 -3.10 6.96 -4.05
C SER A 88 -2.24 8.03 -3.36
N GLY A 89 -1.75 9.03 -4.10
CA GLY A 89 -0.84 10.06 -3.61
C GLY A 89 -1.50 11.18 -2.80
N TYR A 90 -2.66 10.97 -2.18
CA TYR A 90 -3.30 11.96 -1.33
C TYR A 90 -2.97 11.68 0.14
N ALA A 91 -2.25 12.61 0.78
CA ALA A 91 -1.91 12.53 2.19
C ALA A 91 -3.11 12.95 3.05
N TYR A 92 -3.40 12.19 4.09
CA TYR A 92 -4.44 12.51 5.06
C TYR A 92 -3.81 12.82 6.42
N SER A 93 -4.07 14.01 6.94
CA SER A 93 -3.63 14.49 8.26
C SER A 93 -4.76 15.19 9.01
N GLY A 94 -4.66 15.27 10.34
CA GLY A 94 -5.62 15.91 11.24
C GLY A 94 -7.08 15.52 10.95
N LYS A 95 -7.93 16.51 10.63
CA LYS A 95 -9.37 16.32 10.41
C LYS A 95 -9.75 15.56 9.12
N GLY A 96 -8.78 15.00 8.38
CA GLY A 96 -9.05 14.05 7.31
C GLY A 96 -9.32 14.66 5.93
N ASN A 97 -8.91 15.91 5.70
CA ASN A 97 -8.93 16.48 4.35
C ASN A 97 -7.72 15.98 3.57
N GLY A 98 -7.94 15.04 2.65
CA GLY A 98 -6.88 14.51 1.79
C GLY A 98 -6.28 15.59 0.88
N GLN A 99 -4.97 15.81 0.98
CA GLN A 99 -4.23 16.77 0.16
C GLN A 99 -3.36 16.03 -0.86
N SER A 100 -3.34 16.50 -2.12
CA SER A 100 -2.45 15.93 -3.13
C SER A 100 -0.99 16.10 -2.71
N ALA A 101 -0.27 14.99 -2.56
CA ALA A 101 1.14 14.96 -2.17
C ALA A 101 1.92 13.81 -2.85
N PRO A 102 1.83 13.66 -4.20
CA PRO A 102 2.48 12.56 -4.91
C PRO A 102 4.01 12.56 -4.76
N GLU A 103 4.64 13.72 -4.58
CA GLU A 103 6.09 13.85 -4.37
C GLU A 103 6.50 13.26 -3.01
N ALA A 104 5.74 13.58 -1.96
CA ALA A 104 5.97 13.03 -0.63
C ALA A 104 5.71 11.51 -0.61
N PHE A 105 4.65 11.06 -1.29
CA PHE A 105 4.34 9.64 -1.41
C PHE A 105 5.44 8.88 -2.16
N ALA A 106 5.90 9.39 -3.31
CA ALA A 106 7.01 8.81 -4.06
C ALA A 106 8.28 8.72 -3.20
N GLN A 107 8.61 9.76 -2.43
CA GLN A 107 9.74 9.73 -1.50
C GLN A 107 9.57 8.69 -0.37
N ARG A 108 8.34 8.36 0.04
CA ARG A 108 8.11 7.23 0.97
C ARG A 108 8.40 5.90 0.30
N LEU A 109 7.87 5.72 -0.90
CA LEU A 109 7.97 4.46 -1.64
C LEU A 109 9.42 4.12 -2.01
N THR A 110 10.28 5.11 -2.28
CA THR A 110 11.71 4.85 -2.56
C THR A 110 12.45 4.22 -1.38
N LYS A 111 12.00 4.44 -0.14
CA LYS A 111 12.59 3.90 1.09
C LYS A 111 11.89 2.63 1.60
N MET A 112 10.82 2.19 0.94
CA MET A 112 9.98 1.10 1.43
C MET A 112 10.64 -0.27 1.19
N GLN A 113 10.80 -1.05 2.26
CA GLN A 113 11.45 -2.36 2.21
C GLN A 113 10.45 -3.53 2.22
N VAL A 114 9.27 -3.30 2.79
CA VAL A 114 8.24 -4.32 3.00
C VAL A 114 6.87 -3.79 2.57
N VAL A 115 6.12 -4.62 1.85
CA VAL A 115 4.70 -4.40 1.55
C VAL A 115 3.89 -5.54 2.17
N LEU A 116 2.92 -5.19 3.02
CA LEU A 116 2.08 -6.16 3.73
C LEU A 116 0.61 -5.78 3.58
N GLN A 117 -0.22 -6.77 3.23
CA GLN A 117 -1.68 -6.66 3.23
C GLN A 117 -2.27 -7.77 4.09
N ASN A 118 -3.27 -7.43 4.90
CA ASN A 118 -3.96 -8.37 5.78
C ASN A 118 -5.30 -8.81 5.16
N GLN A 119 -5.71 -10.04 5.48
CA GLN A 119 -7.06 -10.56 5.26
C GLN A 119 -7.57 -11.16 6.57
N ASP A 120 -8.82 -10.85 6.91
CA ASP A 120 -9.50 -11.24 8.15
C ASP A 120 -10.61 -12.28 7.96
N ASN A 121 -10.88 -12.70 6.72
CA ASN A 121 -11.93 -13.66 6.37
C ASN A 121 -11.40 -14.82 5.49
N ARG A 122 -12.27 -15.79 5.21
CA ARG A 122 -12.01 -16.93 4.30
C ARG A 122 -13.05 -17.07 3.19
N GLU A 123 -13.91 -16.07 3.04
CA GLU A 123 -15.04 -16.08 2.10
C GLU A 123 -14.54 -15.91 0.66
N HIS A 124 -13.51 -15.08 0.51
CA HIS A 124 -12.77 -14.87 -0.72
C HIS A 124 -11.27 -15.08 -0.48
N ASP A 125 -10.48 -15.01 -1.54
CA ASP A 125 -9.02 -15.07 -1.46
C ASP A 125 -8.39 -13.99 -2.34
N LEU A 126 -7.06 -13.84 -2.27
CA LEU A 126 -6.34 -12.78 -2.99
C LEU A 126 -6.40 -12.90 -4.52
N LEU A 127 -6.82 -14.06 -5.06
CA LEU A 127 -7.02 -14.27 -6.50
C LEU A 127 -8.51 -14.16 -6.89
N ASP A 128 -9.41 -13.95 -5.94
CA ASP A 128 -10.86 -13.85 -6.13
C ASP A 128 -11.35 -12.39 -6.15
N SER A 129 -10.56 -11.46 -5.64
CA SER A 129 -10.86 -10.02 -5.60
C SER A 129 -9.71 -9.21 -6.19
N ASP A 130 -10.06 -8.26 -7.05
CA ASP A 130 -9.12 -7.38 -7.73
C ASP A 130 -8.40 -6.40 -6.77
N ASP A 131 -9.02 -6.05 -5.65
CA ASP A 131 -8.44 -5.12 -4.67
C ASP A 131 -7.04 -5.52 -4.20
N TYR A 132 -6.74 -6.82 -4.06
CA TYR A 132 -5.42 -7.27 -3.60
C TYR A 132 -4.30 -6.90 -4.57
N TYR A 133 -4.49 -7.13 -5.87
CA TYR A 133 -3.47 -6.74 -6.85
C TYR A 133 -3.46 -5.22 -7.02
N GLN A 134 -4.61 -4.54 -6.90
CA GLN A 134 -4.67 -3.09 -7.01
C GLN A 134 -3.89 -2.39 -5.89
N PHE A 135 -4.05 -2.83 -4.64
CA PHE A 135 -3.38 -2.21 -3.48
C PHE A 135 -1.99 -2.79 -3.23
N GLN A 136 -1.86 -4.07 -2.88
CA GLN A 136 -0.55 -4.69 -2.59
C GLN A 136 0.31 -4.83 -3.84
N GLY A 137 -0.28 -5.27 -4.95
CA GLY A 137 0.43 -5.37 -6.23
C GLY A 137 0.87 -4.01 -6.76
N GLY A 138 -0.04 -3.02 -6.75
CA GLY A 138 0.24 -1.65 -7.15
C GLY A 138 1.33 -0.98 -6.32
N MET A 139 1.27 -1.10 -5.00
CA MET A 139 2.33 -0.60 -4.12
C MET A 139 3.67 -1.29 -4.41
N THR A 140 3.66 -2.61 -4.62
CA THR A 140 4.87 -3.38 -4.95
C THR A 140 5.50 -2.90 -6.26
N ALA A 141 4.70 -2.71 -7.30
CA ALA A 141 5.16 -2.19 -8.60
C ALA A 141 5.70 -0.75 -8.47
N ALA A 142 5.01 0.11 -7.71
CA ALA A 142 5.45 1.47 -7.47
C ALA A 142 6.79 1.54 -6.71
N VAL A 143 6.96 0.75 -5.65
CA VAL A 143 8.24 0.65 -4.93
C VAL A 143 9.34 0.14 -5.84
N ARG A 144 9.09 -0.91 -6.62
CA ARG A 144 10.07 -1.49 -7.56
C ARG A 144 10.48 -0.47 -8.63
N SER A 145 9.52 0.24 -9.21
CA SER A 145 9.79 1.26 -10.23
C SER A 145 10.56 2.46 -9.68
N LEU A 146 10.27 2.92 -8.46
CA LEU A 146 10.86 4.13 -7.89
C LEU A 146 12.22 3.88 -7.22
N SER A 147 12.36 2.77 -6.52
CA SER A 147 13.59 2.43 -5.77
C SER A 147 14.59 1.62 -6.60
N GLY A 148 14.14 0.99 -7.69
CA GLY A 148 14.92 -0.01 -8.43
C GLY A 148 15.06 -1.36 -7.73
N ASN A 149 14.47 -1.53 -6.53
CA ASN A 149 14.59 -2.75 -5.72
C ASN A 149 13.22 -3.41 -5.54
N GLN A 150 13.19 -4.75 -5.54
CA GLN A 150 11.99 -5.51 -5.22
C GLN A 150 11.78 -5.50 -3.69
N PRO A 151 10.67 -4.92 -3.17
CA PRO A 151 10.39 -5.01 -1.74
C PRO A 151 10.01 -6.45 -1.37
N THR A 152 10.21 -6.79 -0.10
CA THR A 152 9.70 -8.05 0.44
C THR A 152 8.18 -7.95 0.59
N THR A 153 7.44 -8.93 0.08
CA THR A 153 5.97 -8.93 0.12
C THR A 153 5.45 -9.99 1.08
N TYR A 154 4.58 -9.57 2.00
CA TYR A 154 3.96 -10.44 3.00
C TYR A 154 2.44 -10.37 2.94
N PHE A 155 1.81 -11.45 3.36
CA PHE A 155 0.37 -11.56 3.53
C PHE A 155 0.06 -11.93 4.98
N GLY A 156 -0.75 -11.10 5.65
CA GLY A 156 -1.21 -11.34 7.01
C GLY A 156 -2.58 -12.02 7.03
N ASP A 157 -2.61 -13.29 7.39
CA ASP A 157 -3.80 -14.12 7.53
C ASP A 157 -4.30 -14.04 8.98
N ASN A 158 -5.30 -13.19 9.20
CA ASN A 158 -5.92 -12.91 10.50
C ASN A 158 -7.29 -13.57 10.65
N ALA A 159 -7.69 -14.44 9.71
CA ALA A 159 -9.02 -15.07 9.73
C ALA A 159 -9.23 -16.07 10.87
N ILE A 160 -8.16 -16.45 11.56
CA ILE A 160 -8.22 -17.14 12.86
C ILE A 160 -7.60 -16.16 13.86
N THR A 161 -8.45 -15.44 14.60
CA THR A 161 -8.01 -14.33 15.46
C THR A 161 -7.06 -14.78 16.56
N GLU A 162 -7.21 -16.00 17.07
CA GLU A 162 -6.34 -16.61 18.07
C GLU A 162 -4.99 -17.10 17.52
N ASN A 163 -4.81 -17.12 16.19
CA ASN A 163 -3.60 -17.61 15.54
C ASN A 163 -3.31 -16.85 14.23
N PRO A 164 -3.02 -15.53 14.30
CA PRO A 164 -2.66 -14.74 13.14
C PRO A 164 -1.35 -15.25 12.53
N LYS A 165 -1.28 -15.32 11.21
CA LYS A 165 -0.12 -15.84 10.48
C LYS A 165 0.35 -14.84 9.43
N VAL A 166 1.63 -14.51 9.46
CA VAL A 166 2.27 -13.77 8.37
C VAL A 166 3.06 -14.75 7.51
N ARG A 167 2.81 -14.74 6.20
CA ARG A 167 3.52 -15.57 5.20
C ARG A 167 4.08 -14.67 4.12
N SER A 168 5.07 -15.14 3.37
CA SER A 168 5.42 -14.46 2.12
C SER A 168 4.22 -14.47 1.17
N LEU A 169 4.09 -13.44 0.34
CA LEU A 169 3.01 -13.38 -0.65
C LEU A 169 3.08 -14.57 -1.62
N GLN A 170 4.29 -15.04 -1.95
CA GLN A 170 4.49 -16.22 -2.79
C GLN A 170 3.90 -17.49 -2.16
N GLU A 171 4.14 -17.71 -0.86
CA GLU A 171 3.56 -18.85 -0.14
C GLU A 171 2.03 -18.79 -0.12
N GLU A 172 1.47 -17.60 0.10
CA GLU A 172 0.01 -17.42 0.11
C GLU A 172 -0.60 -17.67 -1.28
N ILE A 173 0.00 -17.12 -2.35
CA ILE A 173 -0.43 -17.40 -3.74
C ILE A 173 -0.39 -18.91 -4.00
N ALA A 174 0.69 -19.59 -3.61
CA ALA A 174 0.83 -21.03 -3.84
C ALA A 174 -0.19 -21.86 -3.02
N LYS A 175 -0.55 -21.41 -1.82
CA LYS A 175 -1.62 -22.00 -1.00
C LYS A 175 -2.98 -21.82 -1.68
N VAL A 176 -3.32 -20.60 -2.09
CA VAL A 176 -4.60 -20.29 -2.76
C VAL A 176 -4.72 -21.07 -4.06
N TYR A 177 -3.66 -21.07 -4.88
CA TYR A 177 -3.64 -21.80 -6.14
C TYR A 177 -3.99 -23.28 -5.96
N ARG A 178 -3.33 -23.96 -5.00
CA ARG A 178 -3.57 -25.39 -4.72
C ARG A 178 -4.93 -25.66 -4.07
N SER A 179 -5.39 -24.77 -3.20
CA SER A 179 -6.62 -25.00 -2.42
C SER A 179 -7.90 -24.57 -3.13
N ARG A 180 -7.82 -23.66 -4.11
CA ARG A 180 -8.96 -23.08 -4.83
C ARG A 180 -8.81 -23.27 -6.33
N VAL A 181 -7.87 -22.55 -6.96
CA VAL A 181 -7.75 -22.42 -8.42
C VAL A 181 -7.71 -23.75 -9.15
N VAL A 182 -6.86 -24.69 -8.70
CA VAL A 182 -6.72 -26.01 -9.32
C VAL A 182 -7.37 -27.14 -8.52
N ASN A 183 -8.13 -26.81 -7.47
CA ASN A 183 -8.73 -27.82 -6.62
C ASN A 183 -9.98 -28.43 -7.28
N PRO A 184 -9.99 -29.74 -7.61
CA PRO A 184 -11.12 -30.35 -8.30
C PRO A 184 -12.41 -30.30 -7.48
N LYS A 185 -12.34 -30.31 -6.13
CA LYS A 185 -13.53 -30.16 -5.27
C LYS A 185 -14.14 -28.77 -5.40
N TRP A 186 -13.30 -27.74 -5.49
CA TRP A 186 -13.75 -26.36 -5.65
C TRP A 186 -14.34 -26.15 -7.04
N ILE A 187 -13.62 -26.55 -8.09
CA ILE A 187 -14.08 -26.47 -9.49
C ILE A 187 -15.43 -27.19 -9.67
N ALA A 188 -15.55 -28.43 -9.17
CA ALA A 188 -16.80 -29.18 -9.22
C ALA A 188 -17.93 -28.48 -8.43
N GLY A 189 -17.59 -27.78 -7.34
CA GLY A 189 -18.52 -26.98 -6.56
C GLY A 189 -19.09 -25.80 -7.35
N VAL A 190 -18.21 -25.01 -7.95
CA VAL A 190 -18.55 -23.80 -8.71
C VAL A 190 -19.34 -24.15 -9.99
N ARG A 191 -18.98 -25.24 -10.67
CA ARG A 191 -19.70 -25.72 -11.87
C ARG A 191 -21.19 -26.02 -11.65
N ARG A 192 -21.62 -26.28 -10.40
CA ARG A 192 -23.05 -26.47 -10.09
C ARG A 192 -23.88 -25.20 -10.23
N HIS A 193 -23.24 -24.04 -10.37
CA HIS A 193 -23.88 -22.72 -10.42
C HIS A 193 -23.86 -22.06 -11.82
N ALA A 194 -23.64 -22.85 -12.88
CA ALA A 194 -23.79 -22.49 -14.30
C ALA A 194 -23.14 -21.15 -14.67
N THR A 195 -23.88 -20.16 -15.17
CA THR A 195 -23.37 -18.88 -15.71
C THR A 195 -22.57 -18.02 -14.73
N ARG A 196 -22.64 -18.29 -13.42
CA ARG A 196 -21.84 -17.60 -12.39
C ARG A 196 -20.59 -18.38 -11.96
N GLY A 197 -20.34 -19.53 -12.58
CA GLY A 197 -19.25 -20.44 -12.22
C GLY A 197 -18.35 -20.85 -13.40
N VAL A 198 -18.39 -20.09 -14.49
CA VAL A 198 -17.50 -20.24 -15.66
C VAL A 198 -16.57 -19.04 -15.71
#